data_AF-A0A2H6A2T2-F1
#
_entry.id   AF-A0A2H6A2T2-F1
#
_cell.length_a   1.000
_cell.length_b   1.000
_cell.length_c   1.000
_cell.angle_alpha   90.00
_cell.angle_beta   90.00
_cell.angle_gamma   90.00
#
_symmetry.space_group_name_H-M   'P 1'
#
loop_
_entity.id
_entity.type
_entity.pdbx_description
1 polymer ?
#
loop_
_entity_poly.entity_id
_entity_poly.type
_entity_poly.pdbx_seq_one_letter_code
_entity_poly.pdbx_strand_id
1 'polypeptide(L)'
;MGEAVGDVLAASRLFGKGGNLGRGPEARIIVLMRNVVPNLGFTLVELLVVIVIIGILAAISIQSYSNSKEQSFLAVMKGDLRNLATSQEAYYYNNQTYYGGPIPDPALLFSPSPGVTITLQNVSAQGWAATATHTNTNRTCAIYVGNGGPIGPATVEGEAACTN
;
A
#
# COMPACT_ATOMS: atom_id res chain seq x y z
N MET A 1 11.91 5.83 8.04
CA MET A 1 11.99 6.86 9.09
C MET A 1 12.99 6.35 10.12
N GLY A 2 14.16 6.91 10.37
CA GLY A 2 14.75 8.16 9.91
C GLY A 2 15.62 8.70 11.05
N GLU A 3 16.89 8.31 11.12
CA GLU A 3 17.92 8.96 11.94
C GLU A 3 19.26 8.86 11.20
N ALA A 4 19.55 9.87 10.39
CA ALA A 4 20.85 10.11 9.78
C ALA A 4 21.05 11.62 9.63
N VAL A 5 21.15 12.33 10.76
CA VAL A 5 21.47 13.76 10.80
C VAL A 5 22.42 14.02 11.98
N GLY A 6 23.65 13.52 11.88
CA GLY A 6 24.64 13.58 12.96
C GLY A 6 26.03 14.13 12.59
N ASP A 7 26.36 14.31 11.30
CA ASP A 7 27.75 14.56 10.88
C ASP A 7 27.93 15.80 10.00
N VAL A 8 27.43 16.96 10.44
CA VAL A 8 27.69 18.25 9.77
C VAL A 8 28.39 19.27 10.68
N LEU A 9 28.60 18.97 11.97
CA LEU A 9 29.12 19.95 12.94
C LEU A 9 30.65 19.90 13.21
N ALA A 10 31.41 19.07 12.49
CA ALA A 10 32.86 18.90 12.76
C ALA A 10 33.81 19.54 11.72
N ALA A 11 33.32 20.07 10.60
CA ALA A 11 34.18 20.51 9.49
C ALA A 11 34.47 22.03 9.43
N SER A 12 33.91 22.84 10.32
CA SER A 12 33.98 24.32 10.25
C SER A 12 35.05 24.96 11.17
N ARG A 13 36.02 24.20 11.69
CA ARG A 13 37.07 24.71 12.60
C ARG A 13 38.52 24.64 12.11
N LEU A 14 38.78 24.39 10.82
CA LEU A 14 40.17 24.32 10.31
C LEU A 14 40.58 25.35 9.26
N PHE A 15 39.76 26.35 8.94
CA PHE A 15 40.16 27.40 7.99
C PHE A 15 39.82 28.80 8.51
N GLY A 16 40.84 29.54 8.93
CA GLY A 16 40.66 30.96 9.25
C GLY A 16 41.75 31.61 10.10
N LYS A 17 43.04 31.44 9.77
CA LYS A 17 44.10 32.32 10.28
C LYS A 17 45.23 32.53 9.26
N GLY A 18 45.57 33.79 9.02
CA GLY A 18 46.72 34.26 8.25
C GLY A 18 46.33 34.71 6.84
N GLY A 19 46.68 35.90 6.34
CA GLY A 19 47.52 36.98 6.83
C GLY A 19 47.60 38.02 5.70
N ASN A 20 47.63 39.31 6.05
CA ASN A 20 47.80 40.40 5.11
C ASN A 20 49.16 40.34 4.42
N LEU A 21 49.19 40.30 3.09
CA LEU A 21 50.30 40.82 2.29
C LEU A 21 49.77 41.38 0.97
N GLY A 22 49.58 42.69 0.94
CA GLY A 22 49.53 43.44 -0.31
C GLY A 22 50.94 43.69 -0.83
N ARG A 23 51.18 43.45 -2.12
CA ARG A 23 52.16 44.16 -2.96
C ARG A 23 52.11 43.70 -4.42
N GLY A 24 51.96 44.66 -5.34
CA GLY A 24 52.60 44.62 -6.66
C GLY A 24 51.69 44.30 -7.85
N PRO A 25 51.64 45.17 -8.88
CA PRO A 25 51.03 44.87 -10.17
C PRO A 25 52.08 44.20 -11.07
N GLU A 26 52.02 42.89 -11.26
CA GLU A 26 52.84 42.19 -12.25
C GLU A 26 51.91 41.39 -13.14
N ALA A 27 51.65 41.96 -14.31
CA ALA A 27 50.90 41.37 -15.40
C ALA A 27 51.52 40.03 -15.78
N ARG A 28 50.91 38.93 -15.34
CA ARG A 28 51.15 37.62 -15.93
C ARG A 28 49.98 37.33 -16.86
N ILE A 29 50.29 37.37 -18.16
CA ILE A 29 49.52 36.74 -19.23
C ILE A 29 49.23 35.29 -18.79
N ILE A 30 48.05 35.08 -18.22
CA ILE A 30 47.44 33.76 -18.08
C ILE A 30 46.71 33.56 -19.40
N VAL A 31 47.30 32.75 -20.27
CA VAL A 31 46.59 32.16 -21.40
C VAL A 31 45.51 31.26 -20.80
N LEU A 32 44.32 31.82 -20.60
CA LEU A 32 43.13 31.05 -20.29
C LEU A 32 42.84 30.18 -21.52
N MET A 33 43.27 28.92 -21.48
CA MET A 33 42.67 27.87 -22.31
C MET A 33 41.19 27.84 -21.98
N ARG A 34 40.41 28.60 -22.74
CA ARG A 34 38.96 28.58 -22.67
C ARG A 34 38.54 27.23 -23.25
N ASN A 35 38.19 26.31 -22.36
CA ASN A 35 37.53 25.06 -22.71
C ASN A 35 36.19 25.45 -23.35
N VAL A 36 36.15 25.58 -24.67
CA VAL A 36 34.92 25.75 -25.42
C VAL A 36 34.23 24.39 -25.38
N VAL A 37 33.36 24.21 -24.37
CA VAL A 37 32.38 23.13 -24.42
C VAL A 37 31.47 23.49 -25.60
N PRO A 38 31.46 22.71 -26.69
CA PRO A 38 30.56 22.97 -27.80
C PRO A 38 29.14 22.89 -27.24
N ASN A 39 28.37 23.97 -27.39
CA ASN A 39 26.94 23.91 -27.12
C ASN A 39 26.33 22.98 -28.18
N LEU A 40 26.13 21.71 -27.83
CA LEU A 40 25.34 20.79 -28.64
C LEU A 40 23.89 21.25 -28.52
N GLY A 41 23.47 22.09 -29.46
CA GLY A 41 22.09 22.56 -29.54
C GLY A 41 21.16 21.42 -29.93
N PHE A 42 20.12 21.19 -29.13
CA PHE A 42 19.00 20.32 -29.51
C PHE A 42 18.34 20.86 -30.78
N THR A 43 18.03 19.97 -31.73
CA THR A 43 17.34 20.39 -32.95
C THR A 43 15.86 20.65 -32.65
N LEU A 44 15.24 21.60 -33.36
CA LEU A 44 13.81 21.90 -33.20
C LEU A 44 12.95 20.66 -33.51
N VAL A 45 13.39 19.86 -34.48
CA VAL A 45 12.74 18.60 -34.88
C VAL A 45 12.78 17.55 -33.76
N GLU A 46 13.89 17.50 -33.01
CA GLU A 46 14.09 16.57 -31.90
C GLU A 46 13.20 16.91 -30.70
N LEU A 47 12.97 18.20 -30.44
CA LEU A 47 11.96 18.59 -29.45
C LEU A 47 10.52 18.42 -29.96
N LEU A 48 10.28 18.59 -31.26
CA LEU A 48 8.95 18.44 -31.87
C LEU A 48 8.45 17.00 -31.76
N VAL A 49 9.27 16.00 -32.05
CA VAL A 49 8.86 14.60 -31.93
C VAL A 49 8.59 14.19 -30.47
N VAL A 50 9.36 14.73 -29.52
CA VAL A 50 9.17 14.44 -28.09
C VAL A 50 7.83 14.96 -27.59
N ILE A 51 7.44 16.20 -27.94
CA ILE A 51 6.15 16.75 -27.53
C ILE A 51 4.96 16.02 -28.18
N VAL A 52 5.15 15.48 -29.39
CA VAL A 52 4.14 14.65 -30.05
C VAL A 52 3.97 13.31 -29.33
N ILE A 53 5.07 12.64 -28.95
CA ILE A 53 4.99 11.36 -28.24
C ILE A 53 4.36 11.53 -26.85
N ILE A 54 4.76 12.53 -26.06
CA ILE A 54 4.13 12.77 -24.74
C ILE A 54 2.64 13.15 -24.88
N GLY A 55 2.26 13.85 -25.95
CA GLY A 55 0.86 14.17 -26.24
C GLY A 55 0.01 12.93 -26.51
N ILE A 56 0.54 11.96 -27.26
CA ILE A 56 -0.12 10.68 -27.52
C ILE A 56 -0.22 9.84 -26.23
N LEU A 57 0.86 9.76 -25.45
CA LEU A 57 0.88 8.99 -24.21
C LEU A 57 -0.07 9.55 -23.14
N ALA A 58 -0.16 10.88 -23.01
CA ALA A 58 -1.06 11.53 -22.06
C ALA A 58 -2.55 11.31 -22.41
N ALA A 59 -2.88 11.16 -23.69
CA ALA A 59 -4.26 10.89 -24.11
C ALA A 59 -4.77 9.50 -23.68
N ILE A 60 -3.88 8.52 -23.49
CA ILE A 60 -4.25 7.11 -23.22
C ILE A 60 -4.27 6.79 -21.72
N SER A 61 -3.70 7.64 -20.84
CA SER A 61 -3.48 7.29 -19.42
C SER A 61 -4.73 7.18 -18.54
N ILE A 62 -5.93 7.26 -19.10
CA ILE A 62 -7.21 6.98 -18.43
C ILE A 62 -7.50 5.49 -18.56
N GLN A 63 -6.79 4.64 -17.81
CA GLN A 63 -7.32 3.31 -17.54
C GLN A 63 -7.84 3.26 -16.11
N SER A 64 -9.09 2.84 -15.98
CA SER A 64 -9.89 2.92 -14.76
C SER A 64 -9.28 2.11 -13.59
N TYR A 65 -8.89 2.81 -12.53
CA TYR A 65 -8.34 2.21 -11.29
C TYR A 65 -9.40 1.78 -10.27
N SER A 66 -10.67 2.12 -10.48
CA SER A 66 -11.75 1.88 -9.51
C SER A 66 -12.05 0.39 -9.34
N ASN A 67 -12.17 -0.35 -10.44
CA ASN A 67 -12.54 -1.76 -10.42
C ASN A 67 -11.45 -2.62 -9.77
N SER A 68 -10.17 -2.29 -9.98
CA SER A 68 -9.06 -3.01 -9.35
C SER A 68 -9.05 -2.84 -7.83
N LYS A 69 -9.44 -1.68 -7.31
CA LYS A 69 -9.52 -1.43 -5.87
C LYS A 69 -10.67 -2.20 -5.23
N GLU A 70 -11.84 -2.23 -5.87
CA GLU A 70 -12.97 -3.01 -5.38
C GLU A 70 -12.65 -4.51 -5.31
N GLN A 71 -12.01 -5.07 -6.35
CA GLN A 71 -11.56 -6.46 -6.33
C GLN A 71 -10.53 -6.73 -5.22
N SER A 72 -9.66 -5.76 -4.90
CA SER A 72 -8.74 -5.92 -3.77
C SER A 72 -9.47 -5.97 -2.41
N PHE A 73 -10.52 -5.16 -2.22
CA PHE A 73 -11.33 -5.21 -0.99
C PHE A 73 -12.09 -6.54 -0.88
N LEU A 74 -12.63 -7.06 -1.99
CA LEU A 74 -13.24 -8.39 -2.02
C LEU A 74 -12.25 -9.48 -1.64
N ALA A 75 -11.02 -9.42 -2.16
CA ALA A 75 -9.95 -10.37 -1.83
C ALA A 75 -9.58 -10.31 -0.34
N VAL A 76 -9.48 -9.11 0.24
CA VAL A 76 -9.23 -8.91 1.67
C VAL A 76 -10.37 -9.49 2.51
N MET A 77 -11.63 -9.19 2.19
CA MET A 77 -12.79 -9.75 2.91
C MET A 77 -12.81 -11.29 2.86
N LYS A 78 -12.54 -11.89 1.70
CA LYS A 78 -12.45 -13.37 1.57
C LYS A 78 -11.30 -13.94 2.40
N GLY A 79 -10.15 -13.27 2.42
CA GLY A 79 -9.00 -13.65 3.25
C GLY A 79 -9.34 -13.62 4.74
N ASP A 80 -9.98 -12.54 5.19
CA ASP A 80 -10.43 -12.39 6.58
C ASP A 80 -11.43 -13.47 6.99
N LEU A 81 -12.40 -13.81 6.12
CA LEU A 81 -13.36 -14.89 6.39
C LEU A 81 -12.69 -16.27 6.50
N ARG A 82 -11.64 -16.55 5.72
CA ARG A 82 -10.87 -17.81 5.81
C ARG A 82 -9.99 -17.84 7.07
N ASN A 83 -9.38 -16.71 7.42
CA ASN A 83 -8.63 -16.57 8.66
C ASN A 83 -9.55 -16.72 9.87
N LEU A 84 -10.75 -16.15 9.82
CA LEU A 84 -11.79 -16.33 10.82
C LEU A 84 -12.20 -17.80 10.95
N ALA A 85 -12.32 -18.53 9.84
CA ALA A 85 -12.64 -19.96 9.90
C ALA A 85 -11.55 -20.75 10.65
N THR A 86 -10.29 -20.41 10.41
CA THR A 86 -9.15 -21.02 11.12
C THR A 86 -9.19 -20.69 12.62
N SER A 87 -9.51 -19.45 12.99
CA SER A 87 -9.58 -19.05 14.40
C SER A 87 -10.80 -19.64 15.12
N GLN A 88 -11.94 -19.76 14.43
CA GLN A 88 -13.14 -20.43 14.93
C GLN A 88 -12.87 -21.91 15.22
N GLU A 89 -12.12 -22.60 14.36
CA GLU A 89 -11.74 -23.99 14.58
C GLU A 89 -10.77 -24.14 15.77
N ALA A 90 -9.82 -23.21 15.90
CA ALA A 90 -8.93 -23.16 17.06
C ALA A 90 -9.70 -22.92 18.38
N TYR A 91 -10.73 -22.06 18.35
CA TYR A 91 -11.60 -21.83 19.51
C TYR A 91 -12.44 -23.08 19.82
N TYR A 92 -13.01 -23.73 18.80
CA TYR A 92 -13.79 -24.96 18.96
C TYR A 92 -12.98 -26.07 19.64
N TYR A 93 -11.71 -26.22 19.28
CA TYR A 93 -10.83 -27.22 19.90
C TYR A 93 -10.73 -27.07 21.43
N ASN A 94 -10.76 -25.83 21.94
CA ASN A 94 -10.63 -25.55 23.37
C ASN A 94 -11.97 -25.50 24.10
N ASN A 95 -13.04 -25.06 23.43
CA ASN A 95 -14.31 -24.70 24.06
C ASN A 95 -15.46 -25.63 23.68
N GLN A 96 -15.27 -26.55 22.73
CA GLN A 96 -16.28 -27.47 22.18
C GLN A 96 -17.53 -26.76 21.60
N THR A 97 -17.43 -25.46 21.35
CA THR A 97 -18.45 -24.63 20.71
C THR A 97 -17.77 -23.56 19.88
N TYR A 98 -18.42 -23.10 18.81
CA TYR A 98 -17.96 -21.96 18.06
C TYR A 98 -18.22 -20.66 18.83
N TYR A 99 -17.37 -19.66 18.60
CA TYR A 99 -17.47 -18.36 19.22
C TYR A 99 -18.58 -17.54 18.56
N GLY A 100 -19.49 -16.98 19.36
CA GLY A 100 -20.66 -16.23 18.89
C GLY A 100 -20.76 -14.79 19.40
N GLY A 101 -19.69 -14.25 19.98
CA GLY A 101 -19.66 -12.88 20.48
C GLY A 101 -19.25 -11.84 19.42
N PRO A 102 -19.07 -10.57 19.81
CA PRO A 102 -18.63 -9.50 18.92
C PRO A 102 -17.17 -9.70 18.45
N ILE A 103 -16.84 -9.21 17.25
CA ILE A 103 -15.47 -9.24 16.70
C ILE A 103 -15.00 -7.78 16.53
N PRO A 104 -13.74 -7.42 16.88
CA PRO A 104 -12.68 -8.29 17.41
C PRO A 104 -12.85 -8.63 18.90
N ASP A 105 -12.43 -9.83 19.28
CA ASP A 105 -12.38 -10.30 20.68
C ASP A 105 -11.05 -11.04 20.93
N PRO A 106 -10.32 -10.75 22.05
CA PRO A 106 -9.10 -11.46 22.42
C PRO A 106 -9.29 -12.98 22.56
N ALA A 107 -10.48 -13.48 22.89
CA ALA A 107 -10.78 -14.90 22.99
C ALA A 107 -10.66 -15.64 21.65
N LEU A 108 -10.85 -14.94 20.53
CA LEU A 108 -10.80 -15.52 19.18
C LEU A 108 -9.40 -15.39 18.54
N LEU A 109 -8.48 -14.64 19.16
CA LEU A 109 -7.15 -14.33 18.60
C LEU A 109 -7.19 -13.90 17.12
N PHE A 110 -8.26 -13.21 16.74
CA PHE A 110 -8.52 -12.79 15.39
C PHE A 110 -8.92 -11.32 15.37
N SER A 111 -8.29 -10.57 14.48
CA SER A 111 -8.62 -9.17 14.21
C SER A 111 -8.87 -9.01 12.72
N PRO A 112 -10.02 -8.45 12.30
CA PRO A 112 -10.28 -8.20 10.90
C PRO A 112 -9.34 -7.13 10.34
N SER A 113 -9.17 -7.14 9.02
CA SER A 113 -8.38 -6.14 8.30
C SER A 113 -9.02 -4.74 8.42
N PRO A 114 -8.23 -3.66 8.29
CA PRO A 114 -8.75 -2.29 8.41
C PRO A 114 -9.91 -2.03 7.45
N GLY A 115 -11.03 -1.53 7.99
CA GLY A 115 -12.23 -1.22 7.20
C GLY A 115 -13.14 -2.42 6.92
N VAL A 116 -12.77 -3.64 7.34
CA VAL A 116 -13.63 -4.83 7.29
C VAL A 116 -14.37 -4.99 8.61
N THR A 117 -15.70 -5.15 8.53
CA THR A 117 -16.55 -5.48 9.66
C THR A 117 -17.11 -6.88 9.45
N ILE A 118 -16.98 -7.75 10.45
CA ILE A 118 -17.51 -9.11 10.40
C ILE A 118 -18.62 -9.29 11.41
N THR A 119 -19.72 -9.89 10.97
CA THR A 119 -20.87 -10.24 11.79
C THR A 119 -21.11 -11.74 11.76
N LEU A 120 -21.20 -12.35 12.93
CA LEU A 120 -21.51 -13.76 13.09
C LEU A 120 -23.03 -13.97 13.13
N GLN A 121 -23.46 -15.09 12.57
CA GLN A 121 -24.86 -15.50 12.45
C GLN A 121 -24.95 -17.01 12.69
N ASN A 122 -26.11 -17.46 13.18
CA ASN A 122 -26.42 -18.88 13.34
C ASN A 122 -25.33 -19.68 14.09
N VAL A 123 -24.73 -19.09 15.12
CA VAL A 123 -23.62 -19.72 15.85
C VAL A 123 -24.18 -20.76 16.82
N SER A 124 -23.65 -21.97 16.71
CA SER A 124 -23.97 -23.12 17.55
C SER A 124 -22.72 -23.98 17.75
N ALA A 125 -22.82 -25.06 18.55
CA ALA A 125 -21.74 -26.04 18.66
C ALA A 125 -21.56 -26.91 17.39
N GLN A 126 -22.46 -26.82 16.41
CA GLN A 126 -22.44 -27.64 15.19
C GLN A 126 -22.17 -26.83 13.92
N GLY A 127 -21.96 -25.52 14.05
CA GLY A 127 -21.70 -24.66 12.91
C GLY A 127 -21.94 -23.19 13.20
N TRP A 128 -21.55 -22.36 12.26
CA TRP A 128 -21.65 -20.91 12.31
C TRP A 128 -21.64 -20.35 10.89
N ALA A 129 -22.11 -19.12 10.75
CA ALA A 129 -22.02 -18.36 9.52
C ALA A 129 -21.49 -16.96 9.83
N ALA A 130 -20.81 -16.34 8.87
CA ALA A 130 -20.36 -14.96 9.01
C ALA A 130 -20.50 -14.17 7.73
N THR A 131 -20.80 -12.89 7.88
CA THR A 131 -20.82 -11.91 6.79
C THR A 131 -19.76 -10.85 7.04
N ALA A 132 -18.91 -10.61 6.04
CA ALA A 132 -17.94 -9.53 5.99
C ALA A 132 -18.43 -8.39 5.08
N THR A 133 -18.28 -7.16 5.54
CA THR A 133 -18.55 -5.94 4.79
C THR A 133 -17.33 -5.01 4.86
N HIS A 134 -17.14 -4.17 3.84
CA HIS A 134 -16.04 -3.20 3.83
C HIS A 134 -16.58 -1.78 3.67
N THR A 135 -16.03 -0.81 4.39
CA THR A 135 -16.52 0.59 4.41
C THR A 135 -16.48 1.30 3.06
N ASN A 136 -15.62 0.84 2.14
CA ASN A 136 -15.43 1.44 0.82
C ASN A 136 -16.12 0.66 -0.31
N THR A 137 -16.93 -0.37 -0.01
CA THR A 137 -17.64 -1.16 -1.03
C THR A 137 -19.05 -1.52 -0.55
N ASN A 138 -20.03 -1.51 -1.45
CA ASN A 138 -21.37 -2.03 -1.16
C ASN A 138 -21.47 -3.55 -1.31
N ARG A 139 -20.35 -4.22 -1.58
CA ARG A 139 -20.28 -5.66 -1.70
C ARG A 139 -20.09 -6.31 -0.35
N THR A 140 -20.73 -7.46 -0.21
CA THR A 140 -20.71 -8.24 1.02
C THR A 140 -20.22 -9.64 0.67
N CYS A 141 -19.43 -10.21 1.57
CA CYS A 141 -18.94 -11.57 1.45
C CYS A 141 -19.48 -12.39 2.61
N ALA A 142 -19.75 -13.65 2.37
CA ALA A 142 -20.25 -14.57 3.39
C ALA A 142 -19.49 -15.89 3.35
N ILE A 143 -19.47 -16.57 4.48
CA ILE A 143 -19.01 -17.95 4.64
C ILE A 143 -19.92 -18.64 5.66
N TYR A 144 -20.13 -19.95 5.50
CA TYR A 144 -20.79 -20.76 6.50
C TYR A 144 -20.07 -22.10 6.66
N VAL A 145 -20.18 -22.67 7.86
CA VAL A 145 -19.64 -23.97 8.24
C VAL A 145 -20.69 -24.73 9.03
N GLY A 146 -20.86 -26.01 8.75
CA GLY A 146 -21.79 -26.91 9.41
C GLY A 146 -23.23 -26.39 9.45
N ASN A 147 -23.85 -26.50 10.63
CA ASN A 147 -25.24 -26.09 10.87
C ASN A 147 -25.44 -24.56 10.95
N GLY A 148 -24.45 -23.76 10.58
CA GLY A 148 -24.66 -22.32 10.32
C GLY A 148 -25.64 -22.08 9.17
N GLY A 149 -25.70 -23.04 8.24
CA GLY A 149 -26.58 -23.03 7.08
C GLY A 149 -26.12 -22.04 5.99
N PRO A 150 -26.59 -22.23 4.74
CA PRO A 150 -26.25 -21.34 3.65
C PRO A 150 -26.82 -19.94 3.90
N ILE A 151 -25.93 -18.94 3.86
CA ILE A 151 -26.28 -17.52 3.94
C ILE A 151 -25.88 -16.85 2.63
N GLY A 152 -26.80 -16.17 1.95
CA GLY A 152 -26.45 -15.47 0.71
C GLY A 152 -25.35 -14.43 0.96
N PRO A 153 -24.28 -14.36 0.14
CA PRO A 153 -24.02 -15.06 -1.13
C PRO A 153 -23.36 -16.46 -1.07
N ALA A 154 -23.00 -16.96 0.11
CA ALA A 154 -22.35 -18.28 0.27
C ALA A 154 -23.35 -19.44 0.15
N THR A 155 -23.23 -20.20 -0.93
CA THR A 155 -24.04 -21.41 -1.17
C THR A 155 -23.28 -22.71 -0.91
N VAL A 156 -21.94 -22.67 -0.88
CA VAL A 156 -21.06 -23.81 -0.62
C VAL A 156 -20.40 -23.64 0.74
N GLU A 157 -20.40 -24.71 1.54
CA GLU A 157 -19.78 -24.73 2.86
C GLU A 157 -18.27 -24.49 2.77
N GLY A 158 -17.73 -23.66 3.65
CA GLY A 158 -16.30 -23.36 3.74
C GLY A 158 -15.74 -22.49 2.61
N GLU A 159 -16.53 -22.15 1.58
CA GLU A 159 -16.10 -21.25 0.52
C GLU A 159 -16.66 -19.84 0.72
N ALA A 160 -15.76 -18.85 0.75
CA ALA A 160 -16.12 -17.45 0.90
C ALA A 160 -16.63 -16.87 -0.44
N ALA A 161 -17.95 -16.69 -0.55
CA ALA A 161 -18.59 -16.07 -1.70
C ALA A 161 -18.86 -14.58 -1.45
N CYS A 162 -18.91 -13.78 -2.51
CA CYS A 162 -19.23 -12.35 -2.43
C CYS A 162 -20.29 -11.96 -3.46
N THR A 163 -20.98 -10.84 -3.23
CA THR A 163 -21.98 -10.32 -4.16
C THR A 163 -21.35 -9.77 -5.45
N ASN A 164 -22.06 -10.00 -6.56
CA ASN A 164 -21.72 -9.58 -7.93
C ASN A 164 -22.11 -8.17 -8.28
#